data_AF-A0A7G1P1B7-F1
#
_entry.id   AF-A0A7G1P1B7-F1
#
_cell.length_a   1.000
_cell.length_b   1.000
_cell.length_c   1.000
_cell.angle_alpha   90.00
_cell.angle_beta   90.00
_cell.angle_gamma   90.00
#
_symmetry.space_group_name_H-M   'P 1'
#
loop_
_entity.id
_entity.type
_entity.pdbx_description
1 polymer ?
#
loop_
_entity_poly.entity_id
_entity_poly.type
_entity_poly.pdbx_seq_one_letter_code
_entity_poly.pdbx_strand_id
1 'polypeptide(L)'
;MSERAAPFYCPYCGDEDLRPGEQGHGAWECAACNRAFQLKFLGLLAQGVSRRSATVSSGRARGGPDEGGAEHGRPLDTGFSAPPAHAQTKRSVQLNDGGGDEI
;
A
#
# COMPACT_ATOMS: atom_id res chain seq x y z
N MET A 1 10.96 -22.55 -8.41
CA MET A 1 9.90 -21.55 -8.65
C MET A 1 10.34 -20.30 -7.89
N SER A 2 10.72 -19.20 -8.56
CA SER A 2 11.29 -18.03 -7.87
C SER A 2 10.24 -17.38 -6.98
N GLU A 3 10.44 -17.45 -5.66
CA GLU A 3 9.58 -16.86 -4.61
C GLU A 3 9.67 -15.32 -4.54
N ARG A 4 10.15 -14.65 -5.60
CA ARG A 4 10.28 -13.19 -5.65
C ARG A 4 9.13 -12.59 -6.44
N ALA A 5 8.02 -12.32 -5.77
CA ALA A 5 7.01 -11.42 -6.30
C ALA A 5 7.55 -9.99 -6.26
N ALA A 6 7.64 -9.34 -7.43
CA ALA A 6 7.97 -7.93 -7.51
C ALA A 6 6.69 -7.10 -7.27
N PRO A 7 6.74 -6.04 -6.44
CA PRO A 7 5.70 -5.04 -6.41
C PRO A 7 5.67 -4.27 -7.73
N PHE A 8 4.48 -3.98 -8.24
CA PHE A 8 4.32 -3.17 -9.46
C PHE A 8 4.31 -1.66 -9.19
N TYR A 9 3.87 -1.25 -7.99
CA TYR A 9 3.75 0.16 -7.60
C TYR A 9 4.40 0.42 -6.25
N CYS A 10 5.07 1.57 -6.13
CA CYS A 10 5.63 2.04 -4.87
C CYS A 10 4.49 2.32 -3.87
N PRO A 11 4.50 1.72 -2.67
CA PRO A 11 3.43 1.91 -1.68
C PRO A 11 3.37 3.34 -1.12
N TYR A 12 4.37 4.18 -1.43
CA TYR A 12 4.45 5.54 -0.89
C TYR A 12 4.16 6.65 -1.91
N CYS A 13 4.41 6.44 -3.21
CA CYS A 13 4.16 7.47 -4.24
C CYS A 13 3.35 6.98 -5.43
N GLY A 14 3.09 5.66 -5.55
CA GLY A 14 2.35 5.08 -6.66
C GLY A 14 3.11 4.98 -7.99
N ASP A 15 4.41 5.31 -8.01
CA ASP A 15 5.26 5.18 -9.20
C ASP A 15 5.70 3.72 -9.44
N GLU A 16 6.06 3.40 -10.67
CA GLU A 16 6.44 2.06 -11.14
C GLU A 16 7.96 1.85 -11.22
N ASP A 17 8.78 2.91 -11.03
CA ASP A 17 10.26 2.83 -11.04
C ASP A 17 10.81 2.19 -9.75
N LEU A 18 10.57 0.89 -9.61
CA LEU A 18 10.98 0.03 -8.49
C LEU A 18 12.14 -0.89 -8.88
N ARG A 19 13.17 -0.91 -8.03
CA ARG A 19 14.38 -1.73 -8.21
C ARG A 19 14.66 -2.57 -6.97
N PRO A 20 15.23 -3.78 -7.12
CA PRO A 20 15.65 -4.58 -5.97
C PRO A 20 16.81 -3.89 -5.24
N GLY A 21 16.67 -3.71 -3.92
CA GLY A 21 17.68 -3.07 -3.09
C GLY A 21 18.80 -4.04 -2.67
N GLU A 22 19.95 -3.48 -2.30
CA GLU A 22 21.15 -4.25 -1.94
C GLU A 22 21.10 -4.87 -0.52
N GLN A 23 20.16 -4.45 0.34
CA GLN A 23 20.04 -4.94 1.72
C GLN A 23 19.54 -6.39 1.84
N GLY A 24 19.33 -7.11 0.73
CA GLY A 24 19.08 -8.55 0.71
C GLY A 24 17.71 -8.94 0.16
N HIS A 25 17.24 -10.13 0.53
CA HIS A 25 16.01 -10.69 -0.02
C HIS A 25 14.79 -9.82 0.32
N GLY A 26 14.01 -9.49 -0.71
CA GLY A 26 12.79 -8.68 -0.57
C GLY A 26 13.05 -7.19 -0.35
N ALA A 27 14.30 -6.71 -0.39
CA ALA A 27 14.59 -5.29 -0.39
C ALA A 27 14.21 -4.65 -1.73
N TRP A 28 13.60 -3.47 -1.68
CA TRP A 28 13.15 -2.69 -2.83
C TRP A 28 13.41 -1.21 -2.59
N GLU A 29 13.74 -0.50 -3.66
CA GLU A 29 13.91 0.95 -3.69
C GLU A 29 13.07 1.55 -4.82
N CYS A 30 12.49 2.73 -4.57
CA CYS A 30 11.79 3.51 -5.58
C CYS A 30 12.65 4.69 -6.00
N ALA A 31 13.01 4.78 -7.29
CA ALA A 31 13.85 5.86 -7.79
C ALA A 31 13.10 7.20 -7.92
N ALA A 32 11.77 7.17 -8.06
CA ALA A 32 10.96 8.39 -8.17
C ALA A 32 10.88 9.18 -6.85
N CYS A 33 10.74 8.49 -5.71
CA CYS A 33 10.65 9.15 -4.39
C CYS A 33 11.81 8.83 -3.44
N ASN A 34 12.82 8.09 -3.90
CA ASN A 34 14.04 7.74 -3.18
C ASN A 34 13.79 7.07 -1.81
N ARG A 35 12.81 6.16 -1.73
CA ARG A 35 12.49 5.40 -0.51
C ARG A 35 12.85 3.93 -0.69
N ALA A 36 13.49 3.36 0.32
CA ALA A 36 13.75 1.93 0.42
C ALA A 36 12.78 1.26 1.41
N PHE A 37 12.38 0.03 1.10
CA PHE A 37 11.48 -0.79 1.93
C PHE A 37 11.73 -2.28 1.72
N GLN A 38 11.22 -3.12 2.61
CA GLN A 38 11.35 -4.57 2.51
C GLN A 38 9.98 -5.25 2.47
N LEU A 39 9.83 -6.21 1.55
CA LEU A 39 8.65 -7.07 1.45
C LEU A 39 8.96 -8.47 1.99
N LYS A 40 7.97 -9.05 2.68
CA LYS A 40 8.05 -10.40 3.21
C LYS A 40 6.79 -11.19 2.85
N PHE A 41 6.98 -12.35 2.22
CA PHE A 41 5.90 -13.32 2.07
C PHE A 41 5.66 -14.01 3.42
N LEU A 42 4.44 -13.92 3.93
CA LEU A 42 4.06 -14.51 5.23
C LEU A 42 3.45 -15.92 5.10
N GLY A 43 3.17 -16.38 3.88
CA GLY A 43 2.40 -17.59 3.62
C GLY A 43 0.96 -17.30 3.18
N LEU A 44 0.19 -18.37 2.98
CA LEU A 44 -1.24 -18.28 2.68
C LEU A 44 -2.03 -18.14 3.99
N LEU A 45 -2.95 -17.18 4.05
CA LEU A 45 -3.84 -17.02 5.20
C LEU A 45 -4.87 -18.17 5.27
N ALA A 46 -5.18 -18.67 6.46
CA ALA A 46 -6.08 -19.81 6.66
C ALA A 46 -7.46 -19.64 5.99
N GLN A 47 -7.99 -18.42 5.99
CA GLN A 47 -9.23 -18.04 5.28
C GLN A 47 -9.20 -18.33 3.76
N GLY A 48 -8.02 -18.28 3.13
CA GLY A 48 -7.84 -18.61 1.72
C GLY A 48 -7.71 -20.11 1.44
N VAL A 49 -7.44 -20.93 2.47
CA VAL A 49 -7.23 -22.39 2.35
C VAL A 49 -8.50 -23.18 2.74
N SER A 50 -9.40 -22.62 3.55
CA SER A 50 -10.60 -23.28 4.10
C SER A 50 -11.74 -23.56 3.08
N ARG A 51 -11.48 -23.54 1.77
CA ARG A 51 -12.53 -23.66 0.74
C ARG A 51 -12.97 -25.08 0.37
N ARG A 52 -12.59 -26.14 1.11
CA ARG A 52 -12.98 -27.52 0.74
C ARG A 52 -13.38 -28.44 1.90
N SER A 53 -14.16 -27.96 2.87
CA SER A 53 -14.87 -28.87 3.79
C SER A 53 -16.29 -28.42 4.17
N ALA A 54 -16.87 -27.42 3.49
CA ALA A 54 -18.29 -27.13 3.63
C ALA A 54 -19.14 -28.10 2.77
N THR A 55 -18.97 -29.40 2.98
CA THR A 55 -20.01 -30.38 2.69
C THR A 55 -20.59 -30.77 4.04
N VAL A 56 -21.92 -30.68 4.15
CA VAL A 56 -22.78 -30.92 5.32
C VAL A 56 -23.14 -29.66 6.12
N SER A 57 -24.22 -29.02 5.68
CA SER A 57 -25.45 -29.08 6.48
C SER A 57 -26.67 -28.96 5.56
N SER A 58 -27.25 -30.13 5.27
CA SER A 58 -28.64 -30.24 4.84
C SER A 58 -29.52 -29.77 5.99
N GLY A 59 -29.93 -28.50 5.96
CA GLY A 59 -30.95 -27.94 6.84
C GLY A 59 -32.13 -27.44 6.00
N ARG A 60 -33.11 -28.31 5.74
CA ARG A 60 -34.44 -27.94 5.24
C ARG A 60 -35.27 -27.32 6.38
N ALA A 61 -36.23 -26.46 5.98
CA ALA A 61 -37.39 -25.85 6.70
C ALA A 61 -37.16 -24.40 7.20
N ARG A 62 -38.02 -23.38 7.02
CA ARG A 62 -39.35 -23.12 6.39
C ARG A 62 -39.48 -21.57 6.25
N GLY A 63 -40.27 -21.03 5.30
CA GLY A 63 -40.70 -19.61 5.26
C GLY A 63 -41.69 -19.27 6.38
N GLY A 64 -42.16 -18.03 6.66
CA GLY A 64 -42.11 -16.64 6.12
C GLY A 64 -42.58 -15.70 7.27
N PRO A 65 -43.38 -14.61 7.10
CA PRO A 65 -43.60 -13.66 6.00
C PRO A 65 -43.10 -12.22 6.38
N ASP A 66 -43.44 -11.25 5.53
CA ASP A 66 -43.15 -9.81 5.57
C ASP A 66 -43.65 -9.06 6.82
N GLU A 67 -42.96 -7.97 7.21
CA GLU A 67 -43.55 -6.66 7.63
C GLU A 67 -42.48 -5.55 7.50
N GLY A 68 -42.84 -4.42 6.87
CA GLY A 68 -41.95 -3.32 6.53
C GLY A 68 -41.79 -2.25 7.62
N GLY A 69 -40.91 -1.27 7.37
CA GLY A 69 -40.90 -0.03 8.15
C GLY A 69 -39.58 0.75 8.13
N ALA A 70 -39.57 1.82 7.34
CA ALA A 70 -39.03 3.15 7.66
C ALA A 70 -37.53 3.33 7.97
N GLU A 71 -36.86 3.93 6.97
CA GLU A 71 -35.89 5.04 7.00
C GLU A 71 -34.95 5.26 8.20
N HIS A 72 -33.67 5.52 7.92
CA HIS A 72 -32.93 6.72 8.37
C HIS A 72 -31.62 6.79 7.56
N GLY A 73 -31.66 7.53 6.45
CA GLY A 73 -30.44 7.96 5.79
C GLY A 73 -29.70 8.97 6.66
N ARG A 74 -28.39 8.81 6.84
CA ARG A 74 -27.49 9.93 7.11
C ARG A 74 -26.18 9.77 6.32
N PRO A 75 -25.68 10.86 5.75
CA PRO A 75 -24.64 10.87 4.75
C PRO A 75 -23.28 10.47 5.32
N LEU A 76 -22.49 9.78 4.49
CA LEU A 76 -21.07 9.57 4.70
C LEU A 76 -20.38 10.96 4.71
N ASP A 77 -19.91 11.39 5.88
CA ASP A 77 -18.93 12.46 6.00
C ASP A 77 -17.56 11.93 5.53
N THR A 78 -17.36 11.81 4.22
CA THR A 78 -16.02 11.61 3.65
C THR A 78 -15.26 12.94 3.63
N GLY A 79 -15.00 13.48 4.82
CA GLY A 79 -14.08 14.58 5.05
C GLY A 79 -12.63 14.11 5.08
N PHE A 80 -12.16 13.41 4.04
CA PHE A 80 -10.71 13.21 3.87
C PHE A 80 -10.16 14.45 3.19
N SER A 81 -9.78 15.44 4.00
CA SER A 81 -9.04 16.61 3.54
C SER A 81 -7.72 16.13 2.93
N ALA A 82 -7.63 16.17 1.60
CA ALA A 82 -6.39 15.90 0.90
C ALA A 82 -5.30 16.87 1.44
N PRO A 83 -4.12 16.37 1.85
CA PRO A 83 -3.01 17.27 2.15
C PRO A 83 -2.60 18.00 0.87
N PRO A 84 -2.30 19.32 0.91
CA PRO A 84 -1.80 20.00 -0.27
C PRO A 84 -0.46 19.38 -0.69
N ALA A 85 -0.28 19.23 -2.00
CA ALA A 85 0.93 18.77 -2.63
C ALA A 85 2.14 19.53 -2.06
N HIS A 86 3.11 18.78 -1.52
CA HIS A 86 4.39 19.33 -1.09
C HIS A 86 5.04 20.07 -2.26
N ALA A 87 5.11 21.39 -2.14
CA ALA A 87 5.94 22.22 -3.02
C ALA A 87 7.38 21.70 -2.91
N GLN A 88 7.90 21.16 -4.02
CA GLN A 88 9.32 20.86 -4.16
C GLN A 88 10.10 22.16 -3.94
N THR A 89 10.68 22.30 -2.75
CA THR A 89 11.68 23.33 -2.52
C THR A 89 12.90 22.98 -3.36
N LYS A 90 13.17 23.82 -4.36
CA LYS A 90 14.30 23.67 -5.26
C LYS A 90 15.56 23.86 -4.41
N ARG A 91 16.43 22.84 -4.41
CA ARG A 91 17.78 22.87 -3.87
C ARG A 91 18.55 24.03 -4.49
N SER A 92 18.92 25.03 -3.69
CA SER A 92 20.07 25.87 -4.00
C SER A 92 21.31 25.18 -3.42
N VAL A 93 22.10 24.57 -4.30
CA VAL A 93 23.49 24.21 -4.01
C VAL A 93 24.25 25.52 -3.89
N GLN A 94 24.63 25.89 -2.68
CA GLN A 94 25.57 26.97 -2.45
C GLN A 94 26.96 26.43 -2.84
N LEU A 95 27.47 26.82 -4.02
CA LEU A 95 28.90 26.71 -4.31
C LEU A 95 29.63 27.75 -3.47
N ASN A 96 30.38 27.30 -2.47
CA ASN A 96 31.36 28.12 -1.77
C ASN A 96 32.72 27.97 -2.45
N ASP A 97 32.96 28.80 -3.46
CA ASP A 97 34.32 29.12 -3.91
C ASP A 97 34.82 30.29 -3.05
N GLY A 98 35.74 29.98 -2.14
CA GLY A 98 36.35 30.94 -1.24
C GLY A 98 37.83 30.62 -1.13
N GLY A 99 38.58 31.06 -2.15
CA GLY A 99 40.03 31.03 -2.17
C GLY A 99 40.61 31.84 -1.00
N GLY A 100 41.51 31.21 -0.25
CA GLY A 100 42.41 31.86 0.68
C GLY A 100 43.77 32.03 0.02
N ASP A 101 44.03 33.23 -0.49
CA ASP A 101 45.37 33.79 -0.67
C ASP A 101 45.69 34.53 0.64
N GLU A 102 46.53 33.95 1.50
CA GLU A 102 47.26 34.72 2.51
C GLU A 102 48.70 34.22 2.60
N ILE A 103 49.58 35.21 2.52
CA ILE A 103 51.04 35.25 2.65
C ILE A 103 51.65 34.48 3.83
#